data_AF-A0A6B3GDV6-F1
#
_entry.id   AF-A0A6B3GDV6-F1
#
_cell.length_a   1.000
_cell.length_b   1.000
_cell.length_c   1.000
_cell.angle_alpha   90.00
_cell.angle_beta   90.00
_cell.angle_gamma   90.00
#
_symmetry.space_group_name_H-M   'P 1'
#
loop_
_entity.id
_entity.type
_entity.pdbx_description
1 polymer ?
#
loop_
_entity_poly.entity_id
_entity_poly.type
_entity_poly.pdbx_seq_one_letter_code
_entity_poly.pdbx_strand_id
1 'polypeptide(L)' 'EKIDLADADVVFHSTYGDPKKSKETETTGSGLWKNMDAVKNGKVFAVDDQLWIQGIGYTAADKILGELHKSLVK' A
#
# COMPACT_ATOMS: atom_id res chain seq x y z
N GLU A 1 12.67 7.33 -10.94
CA GLU A 1 11.47 6.68 -10.37
C GLU A 1 10.25 7.03 -11.22
N LYS A 2 9.19 6.23 -11.20
CA LYS A 2 7.95 6.45 -11.97
C LYS A 2 6.70 6.46 -11.05
N ILE A 3 6.85 7.07 -9.86
CA ILE A 3 5.80 7.08 -8.80
C ILE A 3 4.54 7.80 -9.28
N ASP A 4 4.69 8.80 -10.14
CA ASP A 4 3.60 9.51 -10.81
C ASP A 4 2.67 8.59 -11.61
N LEU A 5 3.20 7.49 -12.17
CA LEU A 5 2.39 6.49 -12.89
C LEU A 5 1.62 5.54 -11.96
N ALA A 6 1.90 5.57 -10.65
CA ALA A 6 1.23 4.73 -9.67
C ALA A 6 -0.01 5.40 -9.04
N ASP A 7 -0.33 6.64 -9.43
CA ASP A 7 -1.53 7.33 -8.93
C ASP A 7 -2.81 6.65 -9.41
N ALA A 8 -3.81 6.61 -8.52
CA ALA A 8 -5.06 5.86 -8.69
C ALA A 8 -6.12 6.39 -7.71
N ASP A 9 -7.35 5.87 -7.79
CA ASP A 9 -8.39 6.22 -6.81
C ASP A 9 -8.04 5.70 -5.40
N VAL A 10 -7.40 4.53 -5.33
CA VAL A 10 -6.95 3.88 -4.09
C VAL A 10 -5.64 3.16 -4.33
N VAL A 11 -4.68 3.30 -3.42
CA VAL A 11 -3.37 2.63 -3.47
C VAL A 11 -3.16 1.79 -2.22
N PHE A 12 -2.88 0.51 -2.40
CA PHE A 12 -2.35 -0.36 -1.35
C PHE A 12 -0.87 -0.60 -1.65
N HIS A 13 0.02 -0.31 -0.69
CA HIS A 13 1.46 -0.47 -0.88
C HIS A 13 2.06 -1.37 0.19
N SER A 14 3.01 -2.20 -0.22
CA SER A 14 3.78 -3.08 0.65
C SER A 14 5.27 -2.77 0.49
N THR A 15 6.04 -2.99 1.55
CA THR A 15 7.50 -2.95 1.52
C THR A 15 8.03 -4.34 1.82
N TYR A 16 8.77 -4.91 0.86
CA TYR A 16 9.46 -6.18 1.09
C TYR A 16 10.66 -5.99 2.04
N GLY A 17 10.76 -6.85 3.04
CA GLY A 17 11.89 -6.87 3.98
C GLY A 17 11.89 -5.73 5.01
N ASP A 18 13.08 -5.29 5.42
CA ASP A 18 13.25 -4.25 6.44
C ASP A 18 12.92 -2.85 5.86
N PRO A 19 11.89 -2.15 6.39
CA PRO A 19 11.46 -0.85 5.86
C PRO A 19 12.56 0.22 5.81
N LYS A 20 13.51 0.18 6.77
CA LYS A 20 14.63 1.14 6.81
C LYS A 20 15.62 0.87 5.69
N LYS A 21 15.85 -0.40 5.35
CA LYS A 21 16.74 -0.79 4.24
C LYS A 21 16.08 -0.57 2.89
N SER A 22 14.75 -0.70 2.83
CA SER A 22 13.95 -0.49 1.61
C SER A 22 13.58 0.97 1.35
N LYS A 23 14.05 1.90 2.19
CA LYS A 23 13.84 3.35 2.04
C LYS A 23 12.37 3.78 1.96
N GLU A 24 11.46 3.03 2.59
CA GLU A 24 10.02 3.27 2.50
C GLU A 24 9.64 4.70 2.90
N THR A 25 10.22 5.22 3.99
CA THR A 25 9.95 6.58 4.47
C THR A 25 10.49 7.66 3.53
N GLU A 26 11.58 7.38 2.80
CA GLU A 26 12.10 8.30 1.77
C GLU A 26 11.12 8.36 0.59
N THR A 27 10.68 7.20 0.09
CA THR A 27 9.73 7.09 -1.02
C THR A 27 8.38 7.72 -0.67
N THR A 28 7.75 7.32 0.43
CA THR A 28 6.45 7.84 0.88
C THR A 28 6.53 9.29 1.39
N GLY A 29 7.72 9.73 1.81
CA GLY A 29 8.00 11.10 2.20
C GLY A 29 8.27 12.05 1.02
N SER A 30 8.50 11.51 -0.18
CA SER A 30 8.87 12.28 -1.37
C SER A 30 7.75 13.21 -1.85
N GLY A 31 8.13 14.27 -2.58
CA GLY A 31 7.17 15.19 -3.19
C GLY A 31 6.31 14.51 -4.26
N LEU A 32 6.86 13.54 -4.99
CA LEU A 32 6.12 12.77 -6.00
C LEU A 32 4.98 11.96 -5.37
N TRP A 33 5.28 11.22 -4.30
CA TRP A 33 4.27 10.45 -3.57
C TRP A 33 3.18 11.35 -2.98
N LYS A 34 3.58 12.43 -2.29
CA LYS A 34 2.64 13.37 -1.67
C LYS A 34 1.75 14.11 -2.68
N ASN A 35 2.17 14.19 -3.94
CA ASN A 35 1.41 14.82 -5.01
C ASN A 35 0.38 13.90 -5.69
N MET A 36 0.35 12.60 -5.37
CA MET A 36 -0.67 11.67 -5.84
C MET A 36 -2.05 12.05 -5.28
N ASP A 37 -3.09 11.98 -6.10
CA ASP A 37 -4.46 12.26 -5.70
C ASP A 37 -4.96 11.25 -4.67
N ALA A 38 -4.53 9.98 -4.77
CA ALA A 38 -4.79 8.98 -3.74
C ALA A 38 -4.30 9.43 -2.34
N VAL A 39 -3.09 10.00 -2.27
CA VAL A 39 -2.46 10.43 -1.00
C VAL A 39 -3.20 11.63 -0.42
N LYS A 40 -3.50 12.62 -1.25
CA LYS A 40 -4.26 13.81 -0.83
C LYS A 40 -5.66 13.44 -0.31
N ASN A 41 -6.28 12.42 -0.90
CA ASN A 41 -7.61 11.94 -0.53
C ASN A 41 -7.59 10.96 0.66
N GLY A 42 -6.43 10.66 1.24
CA GLY A 42 -6.30 9.69 2.33
C GLY A 42 -6.69 8.26 1.91
N LYS A 43 -6.51 7.93 0.63
CA LYS A 43 -6.83 6.64 0.01
C LYS A 43 -5.57 5.81 -0.27
N VAL A 44 -4.58 5.93 0.60
CA VAL A 44 -3.35 5.16 0.53
C VAL A 44 -3.16 4.37 1.81
N PHE A 45 -2.97 3.07 1.67
CA PHE A 45 -2.93 2.12 2.76
C PHE A 45 -1.64 1.31 2.69
N ALA A 46 -0.83 1.38 3.75
CA ALA A 46 0.27 0.45 3.94
C ALA A 46 -0.31 -0.91 4.35
N VAL A 47 0.13 -1.97 3.69
CA VAL A 47 -0.31 -3.35 3.96
C VAL A 47 0.86 -4.24 4.36
N ASP A 48 0.57 -5.30 5.11
CA ASP A 48 1.59 -6.26 5.55
C ASP A 48 2.04 -7.15 4.38
N ASP A 49 3.35 -7.15 4.10
CA ASP A 49 3.94 -7.91 2.99
C ASP A 49 3.79 -9.43 3.14
N GLN A 50 3.93 -9.93 4.37
CA GLN A 50 3.85 -11.36 4.65
C GLN A 50 2.44 -11.90 4.43
N LEU A 51 1.43 -11.05 4.58
CA LEU A 51 0.04 -11.34 4.27
C LEU A 51 -0.29 -11.08 2.79
N TRP A 52 -0.03 -9.88 2.27
CA TRP A 52 -0.57 -9.45 0.97
C TRP A 52 0.22 -9.95 -0.24
N ILE A 53 1.54 -10.11 -0.10
CA ILE A 53 2.42 -10.50 -1.22
C ILE A 53 2.90 -11.94 -1.03
N GLN A 54 3.24 -12.33 0.19
CA GLN A 54 3.75 -13.66 0.49
C GLN A 54 2.70 -14.61 1.09
N GLY A 55 1.49 -14.12 1.41
CA GLY A 55 0.44 -14.93 1.99
C GLY A 55 -0.12 -15.94 1.00
N ILE A 56 -0.28 -17.20 1.42
CA ILE A 56 -0.72 -18.29 0.56
C ILE A 56 -1.95 -18.97 1.15
N GLY A 57 -2.87 -19.37 0.27
CA GLY A 57 -4.04 -20.16 0.63
C GLY A 57 -5.23 -19.34 1.11
N TYR A 58 -6.32 -20.06 1.38
CA TYR A 58 -7.64 -19.44 1.65
C TYR A 58 -7.63 -18.56 2.91
N THR A 59 -6.83 -18.87 3.93
CA THR A 59 -6.72 -18.05 5.13
C THR A 59 -6.13 -16.67 4.85
N ALA A 60 -5.11 -16.59 3.99
CA ALA A 60 -4.54 -15.30 3.58
C ALA A 60 -5.54 -14.52 2.72
N ALA A 61 -6.19 -15.19 1.77
CA ALA A 61 -7.21 -14.58 0.92
C ALA A 61 -8.38 -13.99 1.73
N ASP A 62 -8.90 -14.73 2.71
CA ASP A 62 -9.99 -14.27 3.59
C ASP A 62 -9.60 -13.00 4.38
N LYS A 63 -8.38 -12.97 4.93
CA LYS A 63 -7.86 -11.80 5.64
C LYS A 63 -7.70 -10.58 4.74
N ILE A 64 -7.14 -10.75 3.54
CA ILE A 64 -6.97 -9.67 2.56
C ILE A 64 -8.34 -9.10 2.16
N LEU A 65 -9.33 -9.96 1.93
CA LEU A 65 -10.71 -9.51 1.66
C LEU A 65 -11.30 -8.72 2.83
N GLY A 66 -11.03 -9.13 4.07
CA GLY A 66 -11.42 -8.39 5.27
C GLY A 66 -10.79 -6.99 5.34
N GLU A 67 -9.51 -6.86 5.02
CA GLU A 67 -8.80 -5.57 5.00
C GLU A 67 -9.26 -4.66 3.86
N LEU A 68 -9.54 -5.23 2.68
CA LEU A 68 -10.17 -4.51 1.57
C LEU A 68 -11.55 -3.98 1.97
N HIS A 69 -12.39 -4.83 2.56
CA HIS A 69 -13.73 -4.43 3.01
C HIS A 69 -13.64 -3.28 4.02
N LYS A 70 -12.77 -3.39 5.04
CA LYS A 70 -12.56 -2.34 6.04
C LYS A 70 -12.07 -1.02 5.44
N SER A 71 -11.22 -1.07 4.41
CA SER A 71 -10.60 0.12 3.81
C SER A 71 -11.49 0.81 2.78
N LEU A 72 -12.30 0.03 2.06
CA LEU A 72 -13.10 0.51 0.92
C LEU A 72 -14.56 0.78 1.28
N VAL A 73 -15.11 0.04 2.24
CA VAL A 73 -16.53 0.16 2.61
C VAL A 73 -16.64 1.07 3.84
N LYS A 74 -17.38 2.18 3.66
CA LYS A 74 -17.93 3.01 4.72
C LYS A 74 -19.45 2.88 4.71
#